data_AF-A0A1Q4XMR7-F1
#
_entry.id   AF-A0A1Q4XMR7-F1
#
_cell.length_a   1.000
_cell.length_b   1.000
_cell.length_c   1.000
_cell.angle_alpha   90.00
_cell.angle_beta   90.00
_cell.angle_gamma   90.00
#
_symmetry.space_group_name_H-M   'P 1'
#
loop_
_entity.id
_entity.type
_entity.pdbx_description
1 polymer ?
#
loop_
_entity_poly.entity_id
_entity_poly.type
_entity_poly.pdbx_seq_one_letter_code
_entity_poly.pdbx_strand_id
1 'polypeptide(L)'
;MTIVEFLNARLDEDERASKTAPAGARGRDRALAEVAAKRKIVRGYAQAHSASMRILEPVLTSDTRSSSHAGPGSRWSKSIGDPWSELLAWRLAVKYLAGVYRNHPEYDESWEG
;
A
#
# COMPACT_ATOMS: atom_id res chain seq x y z
N MET A 1 -10.63 -2.26 -11.48
CA MET A 1 -9.35 -1.61 -11.14
C MET A 1 -9.15 -1.73 -9.63
N THR A 2 -7.93 -2.01 -9.16
CA THR A 2 -7.64 -2.01 -7.72
C THR A 2 -7.31 -0.61 -7.22
N ILE A 3 -7.48 -0.36 -5.91
CA ILE A 3 -7.10 0.92 -5.28
C ILE A 3 -5.64 1.32 -5.54
N VAL A 4 -4.74 0.33 -5.62
CA VAL A 4 -3.31 0.56 -5.91
C VAL A 4 -3.08 0.94 -7.37
N GLU A 5 -3.74 0.26 -8.31
CA GLU A 5 -3.69 0.58 -9.74
C GLU A 5 -4.19 2.00 -10.00
N PHE A 6 -5.34 2.34 -9.42
CA PHE A 6 -5.93 3.68 -9.50
C PHE A 6 -4.96 4.75 -8.98
N LEU A 7 -4.43 4.55 -7.77
CA LEU A 7 -3.52 5.52 -7.17
C LEU A 7 -2.23 5.68 -7.96
N ASN A 8 -1.65 4.62 -8.50
CA ASN A 8 -0.48 4.73 -9.37
C ASN A 8 -0.79 5.55 -10.63
N ALA A 9 -1.92 5.26 -11.29
CA ALA A 9 -2.33 6.00 -12.48
C ALA A 9 -2.60 7.50 -12.20
N ARG A 10 -3.09 7.85 -11.00
CA ARG A 10 -3.28 9.25 -10.60
C ARG A 10 -1.99 9.93 -10.19
N LEU A 11 -1.08 9.23 -9.52
CA LEU A 11 0.22 9.79 -9.20
C LEU A 11 1.08 10.02 -10.46
N ASP A 12 0.94 9.18 -11.49
CA ASP A 12 1.60 9.39 -12.77
C ASP A 12 1.08 10.64 -13.50
N GLU A 13 -0.22 10.91 -13.41
CA GLU A 13 -0.83 12.13 -13.94
C GLU A 13 -0.38 13.37 -13.18
N ASP A 14 -0.47 13.35 -11.85
CA ASP A 14 -0.04 14.44 -10.98
C ASP A 14 1.45 14.76 -11.20
N GLU A 15 2.29 13.73 -11.38
CA GLU A 15 3.70 13.92 -11.69
C GLU A 15 3.90 14.60 -13.05
N ARG A 16 3.16 14.15 -14.08
CA ARG A 16 3.24 14.72 -15.43
C ARG A 16 2.80 16.18 -15.42
N ALA A 17 1.67 16.48 -14.78
CA ALA A 17 1.16 17.84 -14.62
C ALA A 17 2.15 18.73 -13.83
N SER A 18 2.81 18.20 -12.81
CA SER A 18 3.84 18.94 -12.08
C SER A 18 5.07 19.24 -12.94
N LYS A 19 5.44 18.32 -13.84
CA LYS A 19 6.60 18.46 -14.74
C LYS A 19 6.37 19.43 -15.91
N THR A 20 5.13 19.75 -16.26
CA THR A 20 4.84 20.76 -17.30
C THR A 20 5.02 22.20 -16.79
N ALA A 21 4.95 22.42 -15.47
CA ALA A 21 5.24 23.73 -14.88
C ALA A 21 6.72 24.11 -15.10
N PRO A 22 7.09 25.39 -15.25
CA PRO A 22 8.48 25.81 -15.41
C PRO A 22 9.39 25.31 -14.26
N ALA A 23 10.62 24.93 -14.59
CA ALA A 23 11.62 24.58 -13.57
C ALA A 23 11.88 25.80 -12.66
N GLY A 24 11.96 25.59 -11.35
CA GLY A 24 12.14 26.66 -10.37
C GLY A 24 10.86 27.44 -10.01
N ALA A 25 9.71 27.11 -10.60
CA ALA A 25 8.43 27.60 -10.10
C ALA A 25 8.22 27.07 -8.67
N ARG A 26 7.98 27.97 -7.71
CA ARG A 26 7.83 27.64 -6.27
C ARG A 26 6.84 26.49 -6.01
N GLY A 27 5.80 26.34 -6.84
CA GLY A 27 4.81 25.27 -6.73
C GLY A 27 5.25 23.92 -7.29
N ARG A 28 6.19 23.89 -8.24
CA ARG A 28 6.63 22.67 -8.93
C ARG A 28 7.34 21.71 -7.98
N ASP A 29 8.35 22.19 -7.27
CA ASP A 29 9.18 21.34 -6.42
C ASP A 29 8.36 20.79 -5.25
N ARG A 30 7.44 21.60 -4.71
CA ARG A 30 6.49 21.16 -3.69
C ARG A 30 5.55 20.06 -4.22
N ALA A 31 4.96 20.25 -5.40
CA ALA A 31 4.05 19.25 -5.99
C ALA A 31 4.78 17.92 -6.27
N LEU A 32 6.01 17.97 -6.78
CA LEU A 32 6.83 16.79 -6.98
C LEU A 32 7.19 16.08 -5.67
N ALA A 33 7.49 16.83 -4.61
CA ALA A 33 7.74 16.27 -3.28
C ALA A 33 6.48 15.58 -2.70
N GLU A 34 5.30 16.18 -2.89
CA GLU A 34 4.02 15.59 -2.49
C GLU A 34 3.74 14.28 -3.26
N VAL A 35 3.96 14.27 -4.59
CA VAL A 35 3.86 13.03 -5.40
C VAL A 35 4.82 11.95 -4.90
N ALA A 36 6.07 12.31 -4.60
CA ALA A 36 7.06 11.37 -4.09
C ALA A 36 6.65 10.77 -2.73
N ALA A 37 6.09 11.57 -1.83
CA ALA A 37 5.57 11.12 -0.55
C ALA A 37 4.38 10.15 -0.73
N LYS A 38 3.40 10.51 -1.57
CA LYS A 38 2.25 9.66 -1.89
C LYS A 38 2.69 8.32 -2.51
N ARG A 39 3.67 8.33 -3.41
CA ARG A 39 4.26 7.09 -3.98
C ARG A 39 4.93 6.21 -2.92
N LYS A 40 5.55 6.79 -1.90
CA LYS A 40 6.12 6.02 -0.78
C LYS A 40 5.03 5.25 -0.03
N ILE A 41 3.87 5.86 0.19
CA ILE A 41 2.72 5.22 0.84
C ILE A 41 2.23 4.02 0.01
N VAL A 42 1.98 4.22 -1.28
CA VAL A 42 1.49 3.15 -2.17
C VAL A 42 2.48 1.98 -2.23
N ARG A 43 3.78 2.26 -2.32
CA ARG A 43 4.82 1.22 -2.29
C ARG A 43 4.90 0.50 -0.96
N GLY A 44 4.80 1.23 0.17
CA GLY A 44 4.80 0.65 1.50
C GLY A 44 3.66 -0.36 1.68
N TYR A 45 2.45 0.01 1.25
CA TYR A 45 1.31 -0.90 1.23
C TYR A 45 1.55 -2.14 0.37
N ALA A 46 2.01 -1.97 -0.88
CA ALA A 46 2.26 -3.11 -1.77
C ALA A 46 3.30 -4.07 -1.17
N GLN A 47 4.36 -3.55 -0.57
CA GLN A 47 5.39 -4.34 0.11
C GLN A 47 4.84 -5.08 1.34
N ALA A 48 4.11 -4.39 2.23
CA ALA A 48 3.51 -5.00 3.41
C ALA A 48 2.47 -6.07 3.04
N HIS A 49 1.66 -5.81 2.00
CA HIS A 49 0.70 -6.77 1.47
C HIS A 49 1.40 -8.03 0.94
N SER A 50 2.42 -7.87 0.07
CA SER A 50 3.18 -9.00 -0.45
C SER A 50 3.92 -9.78 0.65
N ALA A 51 4.48 -9.11 1.65
CA ALA A 51 5.13 -9.75 2.78
C ALA A 51 4.14 -10.58 3.62
N SER A 52 2.95 -10.03 3.87
CA SER A 52 1.90 -10.71 4.62
C SER A 52 1.38 -11.95 3.89
N MET A 53 1.17 -11.86 2.56
CA MET A 53 0.75 -13.02 1.77
C MET A 53 1.79 -14.14 1.77
N ARG A 54 3.10 -13.82 1.74
CA ARG A 54 4.16 -14.84 1.85
C ARG A 54 4.17 -15.56 3.20
N ILE A 55 3.78 -14.88 4.29
CA ILE A 55 3.67 -15.51 5.62
C ILE A 55 2.53 -16.53 5.65
N LEU A 56 1.44 -16.27 4.92
CA LEU A 56 0.28 -17.15 4.83
C LEU A 56 0.46 -18.34 3.87
N GLU A 57 1.32 -18.21 2.86
CA GLU A 57 1.55 -19.24 1.82
C GLU A 57 1.76 -20.66 2.38
N PRO A 58 2.56 -20.91 3.43
CA PRO A 58 2.76 -22.26 3.98
C PRO A 58 1.52 -22.82 4.68
N VAL A 59 0.65 -21.97 5.22
CA VAL A 59 -0.59 -22.40 5.89
C VAL A 59 -1.66 -22.77 4.86
N LEU A 60 -1.72 -22.01 3.76
CA LEU A 60 -2.69 -22.23 2.68
C LEU A 60 -2.32 -23.40 1.77
N THR A 61 -1.04 -23.72 1.64
CA THR A 61 -0.54 -24.83 0.79
C THR A 61 -0.40 -26.15 1.54
N SER A 62 -0.47 -26.15 2.88
CA SER A 62 -0.27 -27.33 3.72
C SER A 62 -1.54 -28.17 3.98
N ASP A 63 -2.56 -28.05 3.13
CA ASP A 63 -3.71 -28.98 3.06
C ASP A 63 -3.42 -30.20 2.18
N THR A 64 -2.22 -30.80 2.27
CA THR A 64 -1.96 -32.19 1.85
C THR A 64 -0.72 -32.77 2.52
N ARG A 65 -0.82 -33.11 3.82
CA ARG A 65 -0.37 -34.38 4.44
C ARG A 65 0.03 -34.19 5.91
N SER A 66 -0.75 -34.86 6.75
CA SER A 66 -0.36 -35.52 8.00
C SER A 66 -0.01 -34.68 9.22
N SER A 67 -0.91 -34.80 10.20
CA SER A 67 -0.74 -34.67 11.64
C SER A 67 0.63 -35.14 12.15
N SER A 68 1.34 -34.29 12.91
CA SER A 68 2.02 -34.68 14.15
C SER A 68 2.50 -33.45 14.96
N HIS A 69 1.93 -33.34 16.16
CA HIS A 69 2.48 -32.85 17.43
C HIS A 69 3.14 -31.45 17.58
N ALA A 70 2.47 -30.63 18.42
CA ALA A 70 2.99 -29.75 19.49
C ALA A 70 4.18 -28.82 19.14
N GLY A 71 4.09 -27.48 19.18
CA GLY A 71 3.40 -26.57 20.09
C GLY A 71 4.19 -25.24 20.10
N PRO A 72 3.64 -24.15 20.67
CA PRO A 72 3.79 -22.79 20.16
C PRO A 72 5.06 -22.10 20.69
N GLY A 73 6.07 -21.95 19.83
CA GLY A 73 7.30 -21.21 20.14
C GLY A 73 7.42 -20.00 19.21
N SER A 74 6.79 -18.90 19.60
CA SER A 74 6.84 -17.56 19.00
C SER A 74 8.26 -16.96 19.00
N ARG A 75 9.21 -17.58 18.30
CA ARG A 75 10.58 -17.07 18.11
C ARG A 75 10.67 -15.98 17.02
N TRP A 76 9.54 -15.64 16.40
CA TRP A 76 9.44 -14.54 15.44
C TRP A 76 9.00 -13.21 16.09
N SER A 77 8.62 -13.22 17.36
CA SER A 77 8.01 -12.08 18.06
C SER A 77 8.97 -11.38 19.02
N LYS A 78 10.11 -10.86 18.52
CA LYS A 78 10.94 -9.97 19.36
C LYS A 78 11.64 -8.80 18.68
N SER A 79 11.43 -8.54 17.38
CA SER A 79 12.03 -7.33 16.78
C SER A 79 11.33 -6.75 15.55
N ILE A 80 10.25 -7.34 15.07
CA ILE A 80 9.49 -6.81 13.94
C ILE A 80 8.08 -6.60 14.46
N GLY A 81 7.56 -5.38 14.38
CA GLY A 81 6.19 -5.07 14.80
C GLY A 81 5.20 -6.05 14.17
N ASP A 82 4.06 -6.25 14.82
CA ASP A 82 3.01 -7.16 14.32
C ASP A 82 2.70 -6.85 12.84
N PRO A 83 3.02 -7.77 11.90
CA PRO A 83 2.87 -7.52 10.46
C PRO A 83 1.43 -7.16 10.07
N TRP A 84 0.46 -7.66 10.83
CA TRP A 84 -0.96 -7.35 10.65
C TRP A 84 -1.29 -5.90 11.01
N SER A 85 -0.74 -5.41 12.12
CA SER A 85 -0.84 -4.00 12.52
C SER A 85 -0.18 -3.07 11.50
N GLU A 86 0.99 -3.43 10.97
CA GLU A 86 1.66 -2.66 9.92
C GLU A 86 0.85 -2.65 8.61
N LEU A 87 0.34 -3.80 8.16
CA LEU A 87 -0.51 -3.90 6.99
C LEU A 87 -1.79 -3.07 7.14
N LEU A 88 -2.42 -3.09 8.32
CA LEU A 88 -3.61 -2.30 8.61
C LEU A 88 -3.32 -0.79 8.53
N ALA A 89 -2.19 -0.34 9.10
CA ALA A 89 -1.77 1.05 9.01
C ALA A 89 -1.57 1.49 7.55
N TRP A 90 -0.90 0.66 6.74
CA TRP A 90 -0.73 0.93 5.32
C TRP A 90 -2.05 0.93 4.54
N ARG A 91 -2.97 0.00 4.85
CA ARG A 91 -4.30 -0.05 4.23
C ARG A 91 -5.09 1.23 4.51
N LEU A 92 -5.06 1.73 5.74
CA LEU A 92 -5.69 3.00 6.11
C LEU A 92 -5.05 4.19 5.37
N ALA A 93 -3.72 4.21 5.27
CA ALA A 93 -3.01 5.27 4.55
C ALA A 93 -3.40 5.33 3.07
N VAL A 94 -3.50 4.17 2.41
CA VAL A 94 -3.94 4.06 1.01
C VAL A 94 -5.42 4.47 0.87
N LYS A 95 -6.29 4.10 1.81
CA LYS A 95 -7.70 4.54 1.81
C LYS A 95 -7.83 6.05 1.88
N TYR A 96 -7.15 6.70 2.82
CA TYR A 96 -7.17 8.16 2.93
C TYR A 96 -6.59 8.84 1.69
N LEU A 97 -5.54 8.27 1.12
CA LEU A 97 -4.97 8.77 -0.12
C LEU A 97 -5.96 8.67 -1.29
N ALA A 98 -6.69 7.55 -1.43
CA ALA A 98 -7.72 7.41 -2.44
C ALA A 98 -8.87 8.42 -2.24
N GLY A 99 -9.24 8.71 -0.99
CA GLY A 99 -10.25 9.71 -0.66
C GLY A 99 -9.93 11.13 -1.15
N VAL A 100 -8.65 11.48 -1.36
CA VAL A 100 -8.24 12.75 -1.99
C VAL A 100 -8.77 12.86 -3.43
N TYR A 101 -8.96 11.72 -4.10
CA TYR A 101 -9.42 11.63 -5.48
C TYR A 101 -10.89 11.18 -5.59
N ARG A 102 -11.69 11.29 -4.51
CA ARG A 102 -13.10 10.86 -4.47
C ARG A 102 -14.00 11.43 -5.58
N ASN A 103 -13.65 12.60 -6.11
CA ASN A 103 -14.42 13.25 -7.17
C ASN A 103 -14.00 12.80 -8.59
N HIS A 104 -13.06 11.84 -8.69
CA HIS A 104 -12.61 11.30 -9.97
C HIS A 104 -13.63 10.27 -10.49
N PRO A 105 -13.96 10.24 -11.80
CA PRO A 105 -14.97 9.32 -12.34
C PRO A 105 -14.60 7.84 -12.24
N GLU A 106 -13.31 7.53 -12.12
CA GLU A 106 -12.81 6.16 -11.90
C GLU A 106 -12.63 5.80 -10.41
N TYR A 107 -13.02 6.68 -9.50
CA TYR A 107 -13.04 6.37 -8.08
C TYR A 107 -14.10 5.32 -7.79
N ASP A 108 -13.76 4.32 -6.98
CA ASP A 108 -14.66 3.24 -6.59
C ASP A 108 -15.03 3.39 -5.10
N GLU A 109 -16.32 3.60 -4.83
CA GLU A 109 -16.85 3.78 -3.47
C GLU A 109 -16.65 2.55 -2.58
N SER A 110 -16.45 1.35 -3.17
CA SER A 110 -16.15 0.14 -2.39
C SER A 110 -14.84 0.22 -1.60
N TRP A 111 -13.97 1.19 -1.91
CA TRP A 111 -12.73 1.43 -1.17
C TRP A 111 -12.96 2.16 0.16
N GLU A 112 -14.17 2.65 0.43
CA GLU A 112 -14.52 3.30 1.70
C GLU A 112 -14.80 2.30 2.84
N GLY A 113 -15.27 1.09 2.49
CA GLY A 113 -15.77 0.03 3.38
C GLY A 113 -14.73 -0.88 4.03
#